data_AF-A0A139PKY7-F1
#
_entry.id   AF-A0A139PKY7-F1
#
_cell.length_a   1.000
_cell.length_b   1.000
_cell.length_c   1.000
_cell.angle_alpha   90.00
_cell.angle_beta   90.00
_cell.angle_gamma   90.00
#
_symmetry.space_group_name_H-M   'P 1'
#
loop_
_entity.id
_entity.type
_entity.pdbx_description
1 polymer ?
#
loop_
_entity_poly.entity_id
_entity_poly.type
_entity_poly.pdbx_seq_one_letter_code
_entity_poly.pdbx_strand_id
1 'polypeptide(L)'
;MRQSISNTAEYGDYVSGPRVITEQVKENMKAVLADIQNGKFANDFVNDYKAGRPKLTAYREQAANLEIEKVGAELRKAMPFVGKNDDDAFKIYN
;
A
#
# COMPACT_ATOMS: atom_id res chain seq x y z
N MET A 1 -15.98 -2.07 -11.58
CA MET A 1 -15.43 -3.17 -10.76
C MET A 1 -16.46 -4.27 -10.56
N ARG A 2 -17.55 -4.05 -9.80
CA ARG A 2 -18.57 -5.09 -9.57
C ARG A 2 -19.25 -5.64 -10.83
N GLN A 3 -19.48 -4.79 -11.83
CA GLN A 3 -20.02 -5.20 -13.14
C GLN A 3 -19.08 -6.09 -13.98
N SER A 4 -17.82 -6.25 -13.57
CA SER A 4 -16.79 -6.97 -14.33
C SER A 4 -16.30 -8.24 -13.64
N ILE A 5 -16.87 -8.58 -12.48
CA ILE A 5 -16.55 -9.81 -11.72
C ILE A 5 -17.76 -10.75 -11.75
N SER A 6 -17.56 -12.00 -11.34
CA SER A 6 -18.67 -12.96 -11.25
C SER A 6 -19.62 -12.62 -10.11
N ASN A 7 -20.89 -13.03 -10.23
CA ASN A 7 -21.89 -12.89 -9.17
C ASN A 7 -21.42 -13.52 -7.84
N THR A 8 -20.64 -14.60 -7.89
CA THR A 8 -20.04 -15.22 -6.70
C THR A 8 -19.08 -14.28 -5.98
N ALA A 9 -18.22 -13.59 -6.74
CA ALA A 9 -17.29 -12.63 -6.17
C ALA A 9 -18.01 -11.38 -5.65
N GLU A 10 -19.05 -10.91 -6.34
CA GLU A 10 -19.89 -9.80 -5.88
C GLU A 10 -20.62 -10.13 -4.57
N TYR A 11 -21.25 -11.29 -4.48
CA TYR A 11 -21.86 -11.75 -3.22
C TYR A 11 -20.82 -11.83 -2.10
N GLY A 12 -19.65 -12.39 -2.40
CA GLY A 12 -18.51 -12.46 -1.48
C GLY A 12 -18.05 -11.10 -0.98
N ASP A 13 -17.95 -10.09 -1.86
CA ASP A 13 -17.61 -8.70 -1.51
C ASP A 13 -18.60 -8.12 -0.51
N TYR A 14 -19.91 -8.22 -0.76
CA TYR A 14 -20.93 -7.68 0.15
C TYR A 14 -20.89 -8.32 1.55
N VAL A 15 -20.72 -9.64 1.64
CA VAL A 15 -20.79 -10.34 2.93
C VAL A 15 -19.45 -10.37 3.69
N SER A 16 -18.32 -10.27 2.98
CA SER A 16 -16.99 -10.42 3.57
C SER A 16 -16.23 -9.12 3.67
N GLY A 17 -16.46 -8.16 2.76
CA GLY A 17 -15.81 -6.85 2.76
C GLY A 17 -15.93 -6.12 4.10
N PRO A 18 -17.16 -5.92 4.64
CA PRO A 18 -17.36 -5.28 5.95
C PRO A 18 -16.81 -6.06 7.14
N ARG A 19 -16.53 -7.37 6.99
CA ARG A 19 -15.90 -8.19 8.04
C ARG A 19 -14.39 -7.95 8.12
N VAL A 20 -13.77 -7.54 7.01
CA VAL A 20 -12.34 -7.18 6.96
C VAL A 20 -12.16 -5.69 7.25
N ILE A 21 -12.92 -4.84 6.57
CA ILE A 21 -12.93 -3.39 6.77
C ILE A 21 -14.09 -3.04 7.70
N THR A 22 -13.85 -3.24 9.00
CA THR A 22 -14.83 -2.98 10.06
C THR A 22 -14.89 -1.48 10.42
N GLU A 23 -15.85 -1.07 11.25
CA GLU A 23 -15.90 0.31 11.78
C GLU A 23 -14.63 0.70 12.55
N GLN A 24 -13.95 -0.26 13.19
CA GLN A 24 -12.66 -0.02 13.84
C GLN A 24 -11.60 0.48 12.84
N VAL A 25 -11.62 -0.02 11.60
CA VAL A 25 -10.70 0.45 10.56
C VAL A 25 -10.98 1.93 10.23
N LYS A 26 -12.25 2.33 10.20
CA LYS A 26 -12.64 3.73 9.99
C LYS A 26 -12.24 4.63 11.16
N GLU A 27 -12.32 4.14 12.40
CA GLU A 27 -11.81 4.85 13.57
C GLU A 27 -10.29 5.05 13.49
N ASN A 28 -9.55 4.00 13.10
CA ASN A 28 -8.11 4.09 12.89
C ASN A 28 -7.76 5.11 11.79
N MET A 29 -8.54 5.15 10.70
CA MET A 29 -8.37 6.16 9.65
C MET A 29 -8.58 7.59 10.17
N LYS A 30 -9.60 7.81 11.03
CA LYS A 30 -9.82 9.12 11.68
C LYS A 30 -8.68 9.49 12.62
N ALA A 31 -8.15 8.54 13.38
CA ALA A 31 -7.01 8.77 14.26
C ALA A 31 -5.76 9.17 13.47
N VAL A 32 -5.46 8.47 12.36
CA VAL A 32 -4.38 8.84 11.44
C VAL A 32 -4.58 10.24 10.87
N LEU A 33 -5.81 10.59 10.46
CA LEU A 33 -6.11 11.94 9.97
C LEU A 33 -5.89 13.01 11.06
N ALA A 34 -6.28 12.73 12.30
CA ALA A 34 -6.06 13.64 13.42
C ALA A 34 -4.56 13.89 13.66
N ASP A 35 -3.73 12.84 13.62
CA ASP A 35 -2.26 12.92 13.74
C ASP A 35 -1.60 13.71 12.59
N ILE A 36 -2.20 13.69 11.41
CA ILE A 36 -1.76 14.53 10.29
C ILE A 36 -2.15 15.99 10.56
N GLN A 37 -3.41 16.24 10.90
CA GLN A 37 -3.95 17.60 11.08
C GLN A 37 -3.33 18.33 12.26
N ASN A 38 -3.02 17.64 13.35
CA ASN A 38 -2.36 18.21 14.52
C ASN A 38 -0.84 18.34 14.37
N GLY A 39 -0.26 17.92 13.23
CA GLY A 39 1.16 18.04 12.92
C GLY A 39 2.06 16.96 13.54
N LYS A 40 1.51 16.02 14.33
CA LYS A 40 2.29 14.95 14.96
C LYS A 40 3.03 14.10 13.92
N PHE A 41 2.36 13.70 12.84
CA PHE A 41 2.98 12.90 11.78
C PHE A 41 4.18 13.62 11.14
N ALA A 42 4.03 14.90 10.82
CA ALA A 42 5.08 15.70 10.22
C ALA A 42 6.29 15.86 11.15
N ASN A 43 6.04 16.11 12.44
CA ASN A 43 7.09 16.20 13.45
C ASN A 43 7.85 14.88 13.59
N ASP A 44 7.13 13.75 13.70
CA ASP A 44 7.73 12.41 13.80
C ASP A 44 8.62 12.10 12.58
N PHE A 45 8.14 12.42 11.36
CA PHE A 45 8.88 12.21 10.12
C PHE A 45 10.14 13.09 10.02
N VAL A 46 10.03 14.39 10.30
CA VAL A 46 11.17 15.31 10.25
C VAL A 46 12.22 14.95 11.29
N ASN A 47 11.81 14.53 12.48
CA ASN A 47 12.73 14.09 13.52
C ASN A 47 13.48 12.81 13.14
N ASP A 48 12.79 11.81 12.57
CA ASP A 48 13.44 10.61 12.02
C ASP A 48 14.44 10.99 10.93
N TYR A 49 14.06 11.90 10.03
CA TYR A 49 14.93 12.36 8.96
C TYR A 49 16.19 13.05 9.48
N LYS A 50 16.05 13.98 10.44
CA LYS A 50 17.18 14.67 11.09
C LYS A 50 18.10 13.70 11.83
N ALA A 51 17.56 12.61 12.36
CA ALA A 51 18.31 11.54 13.01
C ALA A 51 18.96 10.55 12.01
N GLY A 52 18.88 10.78 10.70
CA GLY A 52 19.46 9.91 9.68
C GLY A 52 18.52 8.82 9.14
N ARG A 53 17.23 8.89 9.43
CA ARG A 53 16.16 7.97 9.00
C ARG A 53 16.22 6.55 9.58
N PRO A 54 16.51 6.35 10.88
CA PRO A 54 16.60 5.01 11.46
C PRO A 54 15.29 4.22 11.36
N LYS A 55 14.12 4.84 11.63
CA LYS A 55 12.83 4.14 11.54
C LYS A 55 12.48 3.80 10.10
N LEU A 56 12.61 4.76 9.19
CA LEU A 56 12.29 4.53 7.78
C LEU A 56 13.19 3.44 7.16
N THR A 57 14.48 3.42 7.52
CA THR A 57 15.41 2.37 7.08
C THR A 57 14.97 1.00 7.60
N ALA A 58 14.66 0.89 8.90
CA ALA A 58 14.17 -0.35 9.50
C ALA A 58 12.87 -0.85 8.84
N TYR A 59 11.91 0.03 8.56
CA TYR A 59 10.68 -0.35 7.86
C TYR A 59 10.94 -0.87 6.44
N ARG A 60 11.87 -0.25 5.71
CA ARG A 60 12.26 -0.70 4.36
C ARG A 60 12.94 -2.06 4.39
N GLU A 61 13.86 -2.28 5.33
CA GLU A 61 14.52 -3.57 5.51
C GLU A 61 13.52 -4.67 5.85
N GLN A 62 12.58 -4.40 6.76
CA GLN A 62 11.50 -5.34 7.09
C GLN A 62 10.64 -5.67 5.87
N ALA A 63 10.21 -4.65 5.12
CA ALA A 63 9.39 -4.83 3.92
C ALA A 63 10.14 -5.64 2.84
N ALA A 64 11.42 -5.33 2.58
CA ALA A 64 12.23 -6.03 1.59
C ALA A 64 12.44 -7.52 1.91
N ASN A 65 12.37 -7.89 3.20
CA ASN A 65 12.58 -9.26 3.65
C ASN A 65 11.32 -10.13 3.60
N LEU A 66 10.15 -9.57 3.27
CA LEU A 66 8.90 -10.31 3.20
C LEU A 66 8.93 -11.35 2.06
N GLU A 67 8.31 -12.51 2.30
CA GLU A 67 8.24 -13.60 1.32
C GLU A 67 7.53 -13.18 0.02
N ILE A 68 6.51 -12.32 0.13
CA ILE A 68 5.78 -11.77 -1.03
C ILE A 68 6.71 -11.02 -2.00
N GLU A 69 7.77 -10.38 -1.51
CA GLU A 69 8.74 -9.68 -2.36
C GLU A 69 9.65 -10.67 -3.10
N LYS A 70 10.08 -11.74 -2.43
CA LYS A 70 10.93 -12.78 -3.04
C LYS A 70 10.18 -13.50 -4.15
N VAL A 71 9.00 -14.04 -3.84
CA VAL A 71 8.16 -14.76 -4.81
C VAL A 71 7.66 -13.81 -5.90
N GLY A 72 7.26 -12.59 -5.53
CA GLY A 72 6.78 -11.58 -6.47
C GLY A 72 7.86 -11.18 -7.49
N ALA A 73 9.13 -11.08 -7.08
CA ALA A 73 10.22 -10.76 -7.99
C ALA A 73 10.43 -11.87 -9.04
N GLU A 74 10.38 -13.14 -8.64
CA GLU A 74 10.50 -14.28 -9.56
C GLU A 74 9.35 -14.32 -10.56
N LEU A 75 8.12 -14.16 -10.08
CA LEU A 75 6.93 -14.13 -10.93
C LEU A 75 6.98 -12.98 -11.93
N ARG A 76 7.30 -11.75 -11.49
CA ARG A 76 7.40 -10.58 -12.38
C ARG A 76 8.49 -10.73 -13.43
N LYS A 77 9.63 -11.36 -13.08
CA LYS A 77 10.71 -11.66 -14.04
C LYS A 77 10.25 -12.58 -15.18
N ALA A 78 9.34 -13.50 -14.89
CA ALA A 78 8.78 -14.42 -15.86
C ALA A 78 7.65 -13.81 -16.72
N MET A 79 7.25 -12.55 -16.47
CA MET A 79 6.18 -11.86 -17.18
C MET A 79 6.77 -10.83 -18.16
N PRO A 80 6.91 -11.15 -19.47
CA PRO A 80 7.59 -10.26 -20.44
C PRO A 80 6.87 -8.92 -20.66
N PHE A 81 5.59 -8.85 -20.30
CA PHE A 81 4.76 -7.65 -20.37
C PHE A 81 4.90 -6.73 -19.16
N VAL A 82 5.56 -7.17 -18.08
CA VAL A 82 5.82 -6.33 -16.89
C VAL A 82 7.14 -5.55 -17.01
N GLY A 83 8.12 -6.10 -17.73
CA GLY A 83 9.43 -5.46 -17.93
C GLY A 83 9.50 -4.47 -19.10
N LYS A 84 8.46 -4.42 -19.94
CA LYS A 84 8.32 -3.37 -20.96
C LYS A 84 7.60 -2.21 -20.29
N ASN A 85 8.27 -1.07 -20.18
CA ASN A 85 7.64 0.19 -19.80
C ASN A 85 6.67 0.64 -20.92
N ASP A 86 5.57 -0.09 -21.11
CA ASP A 86 4.46 0.27 -22.00
C ASP A 86 3.45 1.19 -21.28
N ASP A 87 3.91 1.92 -20.25
CA ASP A 87 3.15 2.93 -19.56
C ASP A 87 3.28 4.28 -20.30
N ASP A 88 2.56 4.43 -21.40
CA ASP A 88 2.35 5.74 -22.05
C ASP A 88 1.71 6.76 -21.08
N ALA A 89 1.13 6.30 -19.96
CA ALA A 89 0.58 7.13 -18.90
C ALA A 89 1.64 7.81 -17.99
N PHE A 90 2.89 7.32 -17.97
CA PHE A 90 3.98 7.90 -17.14
C PHE A 90 4.94 8.81 -17.93
N LYS A 91 4.84 8.86 -19.25
CA LYS A 91 5.69 9.71 -20.12
C LYS A 91 5.34 11.21 -20.08
N ILE A 92 4.30 11.60 -19.35
CA ILE A 92 3.84 13.00 -19.26
C ILE A 92 4.60 13.83 -18.19
N TYR A 93 5.52 13.20 -17.45
CA TYR A 93 6.29 13.83 -16.37
C TYR A 93 7.81 13.76 -16.55
N ASN A 94 8.32 13.63 -17.78
CA ASN A 94 9.72 13.89 -18.12
C ASN A 94 9.82 14.80 -19.33
#